data_AF-A0A524QWE8-F1
#
_entry.id   AF-A0A524QWE8-F1
#
_cell.length_a   1.000
_cell.length_b   1.000
_cell.length_c   1.000
_cell.angle_alpha   90.00
_cell.angle_beta   90.00
_cell.angle_gamma   90.00
#
_symmetry.space_group_name_H-M   'P 1'
#
loop_
_entity.id
_entity.type
_entity.pdbx_description
1 polymer ?
#
loop_
_entity_poly.entity_id
_entity_poly.type
_entity_poly.pdbx_seq_one_letter_code
_entity_poly.pdbx_strand_id
1 'polypeptide(L)'
;MRLLPRSTIFFELFTRSATIQVAASAKLRELLAAKQEQRNPIAETIKTLERQADEITHDLVNRLDRSFVTPLDREDIHLLATRLDDIIDRIDGIARRSMMFHLGEAPEGVLAMAGVVERSAQQLQEAVRVLPYGKTRVVLAACLEVKRLEEEGDALYHHWMGQLFDGADDPLYVVKWKEIYDNLEKTLDEQDDVANVLESVAIKHDGSMDGSLVFVIVIVGVALTFDFINGFHDAANSIATVVSTRVLSPAVAVLWAAFFNFVAAFTIGTAVAKTVSRGLVDPSVITPTVVLSALLGAIVWDLATWWLGLPSSSSHALLGGYAGAALAKAGIGGLILSGWIKPIAAIVISPVLGMILALILYVSLSWLFQKGPAPTLNLL
;
A
#
# COMPACT_ATOMS: atom_id res chain seq x y z
N MET A 1 14.28 18.64 -2.17
CA MET A 1 12.99 19.36 -2.23
C MET A 1 11.87 18.31 -2.20
N ARG A 2 11.00 18.33 -1.18
CA ARG A 2 9.86 17.40 -1.05
C ARG A 2 8.66 18.00 -1.81
N LEU A 3 8.23 17.36 -2.90
CA LEU A 3 7.33 17.94 -3.92
C LEU A 3 5.83 17.71 -3.70
N LEU A 4 5.39 17.09 -2.60
CA LEU A 4 3.97 16.93 -2.29
C LEU A 4 3.72 17.20 -0.80
N PRO A 5 2.73 18.06 -0.43
CA PRO A 5 2.31 18.19 0.96
C PRO A 5 1.72 16.86 1.40
N ARG A 6 2.34 16.22 2.40
CA ARG A 6 1.71 15.08 3.08
C ARG A 6 0.42 15.59 3.70
N SER A 7 -0.66 14.84 3.56
CA SER A 7 -1.92 15.09 4.27
C SER A 7 -1.66 15.00 5.78
N THR A 8 -1.34 16.13 6.43
CA THR A 8 -1.01 16.20 7.87
C THR A 8 -2.21 15.87 8.76
N ILE A 9 -3.41 15.95 8.19
CA ILE A 9 -4.65 15.78 8.92
C ILE A 9 -4.79 14.40 9.57
N PHE A 10 -4.28 13.32 8.94
CA PHE A 10 -4.34 11.97 9.55
C PHE A 10 -3.54 11.94 10.85
N PHE A 11 -2.33 12.50 10.83
CA PHE A 11 -1.47 12.60 12.00
C PHE A 11 -2.05 13.52 13.09
N GLU A 12 -2.68 14.61 12.70
CA GLU A 12 -3.37 15.52 13.63
C GLU A 12 -4.54 14.81 14.32
N LEU A 13 -5.33 14.02 13.57
CA LEU A 13 -6.44 13.23 14.11
C LEU A 13 -5.95 12.15 15.09
N PHE A 14 -4.90 11.40 14.74
CA PHE A 14 -4.29 10.43 15.66
C PHE A 14 -3.80 11.12 16.94
N THR A 15 -3.11 12.26 16.83
CA THR A 15 -2.60 13.01 17.99
C THR A 15 -3.74 13.50 18.89
N ARG A 16 -4.86 13.94 18.29
CA ARG A 16 -6.07 14.32 19.04
C ARG A 16 -6.69 13.13 19.76
N SER A 17 -6.82 11.97 19.10
CA SER A 17 -7.34 10.74 19.72
C SER A 17 -6.46 10.30 20.90
N ALA A 18 -5.13 10.25 20.73
CA ALA A 18 -4.22 9.90 21.83
C ALA A 18 -4.26 10.92 22.99
N THR A 19 -4.51 12.20 22.70
CA THR A 19 -4.71 13.22 23.75
C THR A 19 -5.99 13.00 24.54
N ILE A 20 -7.06 12.58 23.88
CA ILE A 20 -8.32 12.20 24.53
C ILE A 20 -8.11 10.99 25.42
N GLN A 21 -7.35 9.99 24.97
CA GLN A 21 -7.02 8.81 25.78
C GLN A 21 -6.29 9.19 27.08
N VAL A 22 -5.27 10.05 27.02
CA VAL A 22 -4.57 10.53 28.24
C VAL A 22 -5.54 11.21 29.20
N ALA A 23 -6.43 12.07 28.69
CA ALA A 23 -7.45 12.73 29.52
C ALA A 23 -8.44 11.73 30.13
N ALA A 24 -8.85 10.72 29.36
CA ALA A 24 -9.78 9.69 29.80
C ALA A 24 -9.15 8.76 30.86
N SER A 25 -7.89 8.35 30.68
CA SER A 25 -7.16 7.54 31.67
C SER A 25 -6.96 8.29 32.98
N ALA A 26 -6.65 9.59 32.92
CA ALA A 26 -6.57 10.43 34.12
C ALA A 26 -7.93 10.54 34.83
N LYS A 27 -9.02 10.73 34.07
CA LYS A 27 -10.39 10.77 34.61
C LYS A 27 -10.84 9.41 35.15
N LEU A 28 -10.40 8.31 34.57
CA LEU A 28 -10.66 6.97 35.09
C LEU A 28 -10.02 6.78 36.47
N ARG A 29 -8.76 7.19 36.63
CA ARG A 29 -8.09 7.14 37.94
C ARG A 29 -8.79 8.02 38.98
N GLU A 30 -9.21 9.22 38.59
CA GLU A 30 -10.03 10.11 39.43
C GLU A 30 -11.36 9.46 39.83
N LEU A 31 -12.06 8.83 38.88
CA LEU A 31 -13.33 8.14 39.10
C LEU A 31 -13.20 6.99 40.11
N LEU A 32 -12.17 6.17 39.96
CA LEU A 32 -11.93 5.02 40.83
C LEU A 32 -11.56 5.47 42.26
N ALA A 33 -10.82 6.58 42.39
CA ALA A 33 -10.49 7.19 43.68
C ALA A 33 -11.66 7.96 44.32
N ALA A 34 -12.64 8.41 43.54
CA ALA A 34 -13.77 9.18 44.01
C ALA A 34 -14.77 8.34 44.83
N LYS A 35 -15.43 8.99 45.78
CA LYS A 35 -16.59 8.41 46.48
C LYS A 35 -17.77 8.26 45.53
N GLN A 36 -18.66 7.31 45.81
CA GLN A 36 -19.80 6.99 44.94
C GLN A 36 -20.63 8.20 44.50
N GLU A 37 -20.88 9.15 45.41
CA GLU A 37 -21.66 10.38 45.15
C GLU A 37 -20.99 11.33 44.14
N GLN A 38 -19.67 11.25 44.01
CA GLN A 38 -18.85 12.12 43.15
C GLN A 38 -18.55 11.48 41.78
N ARG A 39 -18.88 10.19 41.60
CA ARG A 39 -18.51 9.45 40.38
C ARG A 39 -19.32 9.85 39.15
N ASN A 40 -20.61 10.18 39.32
CA ASN A 40 -21.49 10.49 38.20
C ASN A 40 -20.97 11.59 37.27
N PRO A 41 -20.58 12.79 37.74
CA PRO A 41 -20.05 13.84 36.86
C PRO A 41 -18.73 13.45 36.17
N ILE A 42 -17.90 12.61 36.81
CA ILE A 42 -16.65 12.12 36.24
C ILE A 42 -16.94 11.10 35.13
N ALA A 43 -17.89 10.18 35.35
CA ALA A 43 -18.32 9.22 34.35
C ALA A 43 -18.94 9.90 33.12
N GLU A 44 -19.74 10.95 33.30
CA GLU A 44 -20.26 11.76 32.18
C GLU A 44 -19.16 12.49 31.40
N THR A 45 -18.07 12.88 32.09
CA THR A 45 -16.89 13.46 31.45
C THR A 45 -16.19 12.41 30.57
N ILE A 46 -16.00 11.20 31.08
CA ILE A 46 -15.44 10.07 30.30
C ILE A 46 -16.33 9.76 29.10
N LYS A 47 -17.65 9.73 29.28
CA LYS A 47 -18.59 9.50 28.17
C LYS A 47 -18.54 10.58 27.09
N THR A 48 -18.22 11.81 27.49
CA THR A 48 -18.02 12.90 26.53
C THR A 48 -16.70 12.77 25.77
N LEU A 49 -15.65 12.28 26.43
CA LEU A 49 -14.37 11.99 25.80
C LEU A 49 -14.47 10.83 24.80
N GLU A 50 -15.19 9.75 25.15
CA GLU A 50 -15.48 8.63 24.23
C GLU A 50 -16.18 9.13 22.97
N ARG A 51 -17.28 9.88 23.10
CA ARG A 51 -17.97 10.44 21.93
C ARG A 51 -17.08 11.31 21.03
N GLN A 52 -16.14 12.06 21.62
CA GLN A 52 -15.18 12.86 20.85
C GLN A 52 -14.16 11.99 20.11
N ALA A 53 -13.77 10.85 20.68
CA ALA A 53 -12.90 9.88 20.03
C ALA A 53 -13.63 9.17 18.87
N ASP A 54 -14.88 8.73 19.06
CA ASP A 54 -15.72 8.15 18.01
C ASP A 54 -15.85 9.09 16.80
N GLU A 55 -16.08 10.38 17.05
CA GLU A 55 -16.13 11.40 16.00
C GLU A 55 -14.82 11.48 15.21
N ILE A 56 -13.68 11.36 15.89
CA ILE A 56 -12.35 11.34 15.26
C ILE A 56 -12.14 10.06 14.45
N THR A 57 -12.52 8.90 14.99
CA THR A 57 -12.42 7.61 14.31
C THR A 57 -13.28 7.60 13.05
N HIS A 58 -14.52 8.10 13.14
CA HIS A 58 -15.41 8.26 11.99
C HIS A 58 -14.83 9.22 10.94
N ASP A 59 -14.27 10.35 11.36
CA ASP A 59 -13.60 11.30 10.48
C ASP A 59 -12.38 10.68 9.77
N LEU A 60 -11.57 9.87 10.48
CA LEU A 60 -10.43 9.15 9.93
C LEU A 60 -10.87 8.18 8.82
N VAL A 61 -11.87 7.35 9.09
CA VAL A 61 -12.41 6.36 8.14
C VAL A 61 -13.00 7.05 6.90
N ASN A 62 -13.85 8.07 7.10
CA ASN A 62 -14.44 8.83 5.99
C ASN A 62 -13.37 9.51 5.11
N ARG A 63 -12.32 10.04 5.72
CA ARG A 63 -11.20 10.67 4.99
C ARG A 63 -10.39 9.63 4.26
N LEU A 64 -10.16 8.45 4.86
CA LEU A 64 -9.46 7.36 4.23
C LEU A 64 -10.14 6.97 2.92
N ASP A 65 -11.47 6.76 2.94
CA ASP A 65 -12.26 6.39 1.75
C ASP A 65 -12.22 7.42 0.62
N ARG A 66 -12.13 8.71 0.96
CA ARG A 66 -12.11 9.80 -0.03
C ARG A 66 -10.70 10.20 -0.50
N SER A 67 -9.66 9.78 0.22
CA SER A 67 -8.28 10.18 -0.08
C SER A 67 -7.62 9.21 -1.05
N PHE A 68 -7.23 9.71 -2.23
CA PHE A 68 -6.48 8.93 -3.21
C PHE A 68 -4.99 8.75 -2.83
N VAL A 69 -4.44 9.69 -2.06
CA VAL A 69 -3.06 9.66 -1.56
C VAL A 69 -3.09 9.77 -0.04
N THR A 70 -2.42 8.85 0.65
CA THR A 70 -2.36 8.75 2.11
C THR A 70 -0.91 8.82 2.59
N PRO A 71 -0.65 9.36 3.80
CA PRO A 71 0.71 9.52 4.30
C PRO A 71 1.35 8.23 4.84
N LEU A 72 0.52 7.23 5.14
CA LEU A 72 0.84 5.89 5.62
C LEU A 72 0.01 4.88 4.80
N ASP A 73 0.32 3.59 4.93
CA ASP A 73 -0.49 2.54 4.32
C ASP A 73 -1.94 2.61 4.82
N ARG A 74 -2.90 2.41 3.91
CA ARG A 74 -4.34 2.56 4.24
C ARG A 74 -4.77 1.59 5.35
N GLU A 75 -4.25 0.38 5.31
CA GLU A 75 -4.51 -0.66 6.32
C GLU A 75 -3.98 -0.25 7.68
N ASP A 76 -2.78 0.32 7.74
CA ASP A 76 -2.18 0.82 8.98
C ASP A 76 -2.97 2.00 9.56
N ILE A 77 -3.46 2.92 8.71
CA ILE A 77 -4.31 4.05 9.14
C ILE A 77 -5.59 3.53 9.79
N HIS A 78 -6.27 2.60 9.12
CA HIS A 78 -7.50 2.01 9.64
C HIS A 78 -7.24 1.26 10.94
N LEU A 79 -6.22 0.40 10.97
CA LEU A 79 -5.89 -0.41 12.14
C LEU A 79 -5.52 0.47 13.34
N LEU A 80 -4.69 1.50 13.14
CA LEU A 80 -4.33 2.42 14.22
C LEU A 80 -5.56 3.20 14.72
N ALA A 81 -6.45 3.63 13.84
CA ALA A 81 -7.68 4.31 14.23
C ALA A 81 -8.56 3.42 15.11
N THR A 82 -8.84 2.18 14.66
CA THR A 82 -9.65 1.21 15.41
C THR A 82 -9.05 0.88 16.77
N ARG A 83 -7.74 0.61 16.85
CA ARG A 83 -7.10 0.25 18.12
C ARG A 83 -7.05 1.40 19.12
N LEU A 84 -6.92 2.64 18.64
CA LEU A 84 -7.06 3.81 19.51
C LEU A 84 -8.50 3.97 20.05
N ASP A 85 -9.51 3.60 19.25
CA ASP A 85 -10.92 3.58 19.65
C ASP A 85 -11.19 2.53 20.75
N ASP A 86 -10.63 1.33 20.60
CA ASP A 86 -10.83 0.23 21.55
C ASP A 86 -10.38 0.61 22.99
N ILE A 87 -9.32 1.41 23.14
CA ILE A 87 -8.83 1.88 24.45
C ILE A 87 -9.88 2.76 25.15
N ILE A 88 -10.45 3.74 24.44
CA ILE A 88 -11.38 4.69 25.05
C ILE A 88 -12.71 4.01 25.39
N ASP A 89 -13.14 3.05 24.57
CA ASP A 89 -14.30 2.20 24.80
C ASP A 89 -14.17 1.36 26.08
N ARG A 90 -12.98 0.81 26.33
CA ARG A 90 -12.70 0.09 27.58
C ARG A 90 -12.75 1.01 28.79
N ILE A 91 -12.16 2.21 28.69
CA ILE A 91 -12.20 3.20 29.77
C ILE A 91 -13.65 3.60 30.11
N ASP A 92 -14.48 3.90 29.11
CA ASP A 92 -15.91 4.18 29.33
C ASP A 92 -16.64 2.95 29.88
N GLY A 93 -16.28 1.75 29.42
CA GLY A 93 -16.76 0.48 29.93
C GLY A 93 -16.50 0.25 31.43
N ILE A 94 -15.32 0.64 31.93
CA ILE A 94 -14.98 0.60 33.35
C ILE A 94 -15.77 1.67 34.10
N ALA A 95 -15.88 2.87 33.52
CA ALA A 95 -16.61 3.98 34.14
C ALA A 95 -18.09 3.64 34.37
N ARG A 96 -18.78 3.09 33.37
CA ARG A 96 -20.17 2.63 33.48
C ARG A 96 -20.33 1.53 34.53
N ARG A 97 -19.43 0.53 34.56
CA ARG A 97 -19.44 -0.54 35.57
C ARG A 97 -19.27 0.01 36.99
N SER A 98 -18.41 1.02 37.17
CA SER A 98 -18.21 1.64 38.48
C SER A 98 -19.51 2.24 39.06
N MET A 99 -20.35 2.78 38.18
CA MET A 99 -21.66 3.31 38.53
C MET A 99 -22.68 2.20 38.77
N MET A 100 -22.81 1.26 37.81
CA MET A 100 -23.78 0.15 37.88
C MET A 100 -23.58 -0.72 39.12
N PHE A 101 -22.34 -1.04 39.44
CA PHE A 101 -22.03 -1.93 40.56
C PHE A 101 -22.07 -1.23 41.92
N HIS A 102 -22.23 0.10 41.94
CA HIS A 102 -22.17 0.90 43.16
C HIS A 102 -20.89 0.55 43.95
N LEU A 103 -19.73 0.71 43.29
CA LEU A 103 -18.45 0.29 43.88
C LEU A 103 -18.19 1.06 45.19
N GLY A 104 -17.53 0.40 46.14
CA GLY A 104 -17.07 1.03 47.36
C GLY A 104 -15.79 1.84 47.15
N GLU A 105 -15.02 2.01 48.23
CA GLU A 105 -13.65 2.52 48.16
C GLU A 105 -12.78 1.54 47.35
N ALA A 106 -11.98 2.09 46.44
CA ALA A 106 -11.13 1.29 45.58
C ALA A 106 -9.98 0.65 46.37
N PRO A 107 -9.71 -0.65 46.16
CA PRO A 107 -8.48 -1.27 46.63
C PRO A 107 -7.25 -0.54 46.10
N GLU A 108 -6.16 -0.56 46.86
CA GLU A 108 -4.88 0.04 46.46
C GLU A 108 -4.42 -0.47 45.08
N GLY A 109 -4.54 -1.78 44.83
CA GLY A 109 -4.17 -2.39 43.55
C GLY A 109 -4.92 -1.83 42.35
N VAL A 110 -6.20 -1.48 42.50
CA VAL A 110 -7.00 -0.87 41.42
C VAL A 110 -6.47 0.50 41.06
N LEU A 111 -6.14 1.31 42.07
CA LEU A 111 -5.56 2.65 41.85
C LEU A 111 -4.15 2.57 41.27
N ALA A 112 -3.37 1.57 41.68
CA ALA A 112 -2.05 1.29 41.12
C ALA A 112 -2.14 0.94 39.62
N MET A 113 -3.00 -0.01 39.24
CA MET A 113 -3.22 -0.37 37.83
C MET A 113 -3.77 0.77 37.00
N ALA A 114 -4.73 1.56 37.52
CA ALA A 114 -5.22 2.75 36.83
C ALA A 114 -4.11 3.79 36.60
N GLY A 115 -3.13 3.90 37.51
CA GLY A 115 -1.93 4.71 37.32
C GLY A 115 -0.96 4.17 36.26
N VAL A 116 -0.92 2.86 36.04
CA VAL A 116 -0.17 2.24 34.93
C VAL A 116 -0.84 2.57 33.59
N VAL A 117 -2.17 2.41 33.50
CA VAL A 117 -2.97 2.78 32.31
C VAL A 117 -2.74 4.25 31.91
N GLU A 118 -2.74 5.16 32.89
CA GLU A 118 -2.47 6.59 32.66
C GLU A 118 -1.05 6.84 32.11
N ARG A 119 -0.02 6.21 32.71
CA ARG A 119 1.37 6.32 32.23
C ARG A 119 1.55 5.73 30.84
N SER A 120 0.90 4.60 30.55
CA SER A 120 0.95 3.94 29.24
C SER A 120 0.31 4.82 28.15
N ALA A 121 -0.85 5.43 28.45
CA ALA A 121 -1.49 6.40 27.55
C ALA A 121 -0.58 7.60 27.21
N GLN A 122 0.21 8.09 28.19
CA GLN A 122 1.17 9.18 27.96
C GLN A 122 2.29 8.77 27.00
N GLN A 123 2.78 7.52 27.07
CA GLN A 123 3.78 7.02 26.13
C GLN A 123 3.19 6.86 24.72
N LEU A 124 1.97 6.33 24.59
CA LEU A 124 1.27 6.28 23.30
C LEU A 124 1.09 7.66 22.69
N GLN A 125 0.71 8.67 23.49
CA GLN A 125 0.61 10.04 23.02
C GLN A 125 1.95 10.56 22.48
N GLU A 126 3.07 10.30 23.17
CA GLU A 126 4.38 10.70 22.70
C GLU A 126 4.75 10.02 21.38
N ALA A 127 4.53 8.70 21.28
CA ALA A 127 4.76 7.92 20.08
C ALA A 127 3.98 8.49 18.87
N VAL A 128 2.68 8.70 19.03
CA VAL A 128 1.81 9.26 17.98
C VAL A 128 2.23 10.69 17.60
N ARG A 129 2.56 11.52 18.59
CA ARG A 129 2.93 12.93 18.38
C ARG A 129 4.20 13.08 17.54
N VAL A 130 5.18 12.20 17.73
CA VAL A 130 6.48 12.28 17.05
C VAL A 130 6.54 11.53 15.72
N LEU A 131 5.59 10.61 15.48
CA LEU A 131 5.45 9.84 14.25
C LEU A 131 5.52 10.67 12.93
N PRO A 132 4.88 11.85 12.81
CA PRO A 132 4.84 12.60 11.55
C PRO A 132 6.21 13.13 11.13
N TYR A 133 7.11 13.28 12.09
CA TYR A 133 8.45 13.84 11.91
C TYR A 133 9.51 12.78 11.56
N GLY A 134 9.13 11.49 11.46
CA GLY A 134 10.07 10.41 11.19
C GLY A 134 11.11 10.26 12.31
N LYS A 135 10.68 10.41 13.58
CA LYS A 135 11.54 10.22 14.75
C LYS A 135 11.41 8.79 15.27
N THR A 136 11.72 7.81 14.43
CA THR A 136 11.40 6.40 14.73
C THR A 136 12.08 5.86 15.97
N ARG A 137 13.31 6.29 16.25
CA ARG A 137 13.97 5.95 17.53
C ARG A 137 13.16 6.40 18.76
N VAL A 138 12.48 7.54 18.68
CA VAL A 138 11.65 8.06 19.77
C VAL A 138 10.32 7.29 19.83
N VAL A 139 9.72 6.98 18.68
CA VAL A 139 8.51 6.13 18.63
C VAL A 139 8.80 4.76 19.25
N LEU A 140 9.85 4.08 18.80
CA LEU A 140 10.23 2.76 19.33
C LEU A 140 10.58 2.81 20.82
N ALA A 141 11.22 3.88 21.30
CA ALA A 141 11.50 4.04 22.73
C ALA A 141 10.22 4.17 23.56
N ALA A 142 9.23 4.91 23.06
CA ALA A 142 7.93 5.04 23.72
C ALA A 142 7.14 3.72 23.69
N CYS A 143 7.15 3.00 22.57
CA CYS A 143 6.52 1.66 22.45
C CYS A 143 7.15 0.63 23.41
N LEU A 144 8.49 0.63 23.53
CA LEU A 144 9.18 -0.22 24.50
C LEU A 144 8.78 0.11 25.95
N GLU A 145 8.55 1.39 26.27
CA GLU A 145 8.08 1.77 27.60
C GLU A 145 6.61 1.37 27.83
N VAL A 146 5.75 1.40 26.81
CA VAL A 146 4.38 0.84 26.89
C VAL A 146 4.44 -0.63 27.25
N LYS A 147 5.28 -1.41 26.55
CA LYS A 147 5.45 -2.84 26.83
C LYS A 147 5.97 -3.10 28.24
N ARG A 148 6.92 -2.31 28.73
CA ARG A 148 7.40 -2.38 30.12
C ARG A 148 6.28 -2.09 31.13
N LEU A 149 5.36 -1.19 30.80
CA LEU A 149 4.21 -0.85 31.64
C LEU A 149 3.12 -1.92 31.61
N GLU A 150 2.92 -2.60 30.48
CA GLU A 150 2.04 -3.77 30.38
C GLU A 150 2.57 -4.90 31.28
N GLU A 151 3.86 -5.24 31.20
CA GLU A 151 4.49 -6.25 32.09
C GLU A 151 4.39 -5.86 33.58
N GLU A 152 4.50 -4.56 33.90
CA GLU A 152 4.28 -4.04 35.25
C GLU A 152 2.82 -4.19 35.70
N GLY A 153 1.87 -3.93 34.79
CA GLY A 153 0.44 -4.09 35.01
C GLY A 153 0.01 -5.53 35.23
N ASP A 154 0.55 -6.47 34.47
CA ASP A 154 0.35 -7.92 34.62
C ASP A 154 0.82 -8.42 35.99
N ALA A 155 2.01 -7.99 36.40
CA ALA A 155 2.54 -8.32 37.71
C ALA A 155 1.64 -7.80 38.85
N LEU A 156 1.13 -6.56 38.72
CA LEU A 156 0.18 -5.98 39.65
C LEU A 156 -1.15 -6.73 39.64
N TYR A 157 -1.68 -7.06 38.46
CA TYR A 157 -2.92 -7.81 38.31
C TYR A 157 -2.83 -9.14 39.05
N HIS A 158 -1.81 -9.96 38.76
CA HIS A 158 -1.66 -11.26 39.40
C HIS A 158 -1.49 -11.17 40.92
N HIS A 159 -0.71 -10.21 41.40
CA HIS A 159 -0.50 -10.00 42.83
C HIS A 159 -1.79 -9.61 43.55
N TRP A 160 -2.47 -8.58 43.06
CA TRP A 160 -3.66 -8.02 43.71
C TRP A 160 -4.91 -8.88 43.50
N MET A 161 -5.02 -9.59 42.37
CA MET A 161 -6.07 -10.57 42.16
C MET A 161 -5.95 -11.73 43.14
N GLY A 162 -4.72 -12.23 43.40
CA GLY A 162 -4.49 -13.25 44.42
C GLY A 162 -4.95 -12.78 45.81
N GLN A 163 -4.53 -11.57 46.21
CA GLN A 163 -4.96 -11.00 47.49
C GLN A 163 -6.48 -10.79 47.59
N LEU A 164 -7.13 -10.39 46.49
CA LEU A 164 -8.58 -10.20 46.45
C LEU A 164 -9.33 -11.50 46.79
N PHE A 165 -8.83 -12.65 46.32
CA PHE A 165 -9.43 -13.95 46.58
C PHE A 165 -9.05 -14.55 47.95
N ASP A 166 -7.88 -14.22 48.48
CA ASP A 166 -7.45 -14.69 49.81
C ASP A 166 -8.09 -13.91 50.97
N GLY A 167 -8.36 -12.62 50.78
CA GLY A 167 -8.69 -11.69 51.87
C GLY A 167 -10.17 -11.32 52.04
N ALA A 168 -11.08 -11.79 51.16
CA ALA A 168 -12.46 -11.31 51.12
C ALA A 168 -13.49 -12.37 51.52
N ASP A 169 -14.21 -12.13 52.62
CA ASP A 169 -15.36 -12.94 53.05
C ASP A 169 -16.65 -12.64 52.26
N ASP A 170 -16.69 -11.53 51.51
CA ASP A 170 -17.85 -11.10 50.69
C ASP A 170 -17.65 -11.45 49.20
N PRO A 171 -18.34 -12.46 48.67
CA PRO A 171 -18.24 -12.83 47.26
C PRO A 171 -18.67 -11.72 46.30
N LEU A 172 -19.60 -10.85 46.71
CA LEU A 172 -20.07 -9.76 45.87
C LEU A 172 -18.98 -8.68 45.73
N TYR A 173 -18.22 -8.41 46.79
CA TYR A 173 -17.04 -7.55 46.73
C TYR A 173 -15.99 -8.10 45.76
N VAL A 174 -15.67 -9.40 45.85
CA VAL A 174 -14.71 -10.07 44.96
C VAL A 174 -15.16 -9.96 43.50
N VAL A 175 -16.42 -10.29 43.19
CA VAL A 175 -16.93 -10.25 41.82
C VAL A 175 -16.86 -8.84 41.24
N LYS A 176 -17.25 -7.82 42.02
CA LYS A 176 -17.23 -6.42 41.57
C LYS A 176 -15.82 -5.94 41.23
N TRP A 177 -14.86 -6.19 42.10
CA TRP A 177 -13.48 -5.71 41.89
C TRP A 177 -12.70 -6.57 40.90
N LYS A 178 -12.96 -7.87 40.84
CA LYS A 178 -12.41 -8.74 39.79
C LYS A 178 -12.77 -8.20 38.41
N GLU A 179 -14.03 -7.83 38.18
CA GLU A 179 -14.46 -7.27 36.90
C GLU A 179 -13.71 -5.97 36.57
N ILE A 180 -13.38 -5.13 37.56
CA ILE A 180 -12.60 -3.91 37.32
C ILE A 180 -11.13 -4.23 37.01
N TYR A 181 -10.50 -5.14 37.76
CA TYR A 181 -9.15 -5.60 37.48
C TYR A 181 -9.01 -6.20 36.07
N ASP A 182 -9.93 -7.10 35.70
CA ASP A 182 -9.93 -7.74 34.37
C ASP A 182 -10.13 -6.74 33.22
N ASN A 183 -10.81 -5.62 33.44
CA ASN A 183 -10.96 -4.60 32.41
C ASN A 183 -9.78 -3.62 32.39
N LEU A 184 -9.11 -3.38 33.51
CA LEU A 184 -7.87 -2.58 33.56
C LEU A 184 -6.71 -3.30 32.86
N GLU A 185 -6.55 -4.61 33.08
CA GLU A 185 -5.56 -5.44 32.38
C GLU A 185 -5.82 -5.44 30.87
N LYS A 186 -7.03 -5.79 30.42
CA LYS A 186 -7.40 -5.66 28.99
C LYS A 186 -7.22 -4.26 28.40
N THR A 187 -7.27 -3.20 29.20
CA THR A 187 -6.99 -1.84 28.70
C THR A 187 -5.49 -1.66 28.43
N LEU A 188 -4.63 -2.24 29.27
CA LEU A 188 -3.18 -2.27 29.03
C LEU A 188 -2.83 -3.12 27.81
N ASP A 189 -3.50 -4.26 27.60
CA ASP A 189 -3.32 -5.09 26.40
C ASP A 189 -3.62 -4.31 25.11
N GLU A 190 -4.73 -3.56 25.06
CA GLU A 190 -5.02 -2.72 23.89
C GLU A 190 -4.00 -1.60 23.71
N GLN A 191 -3.44 -1.07 24.81
CA GLN A 191 -2.37 -0.09 24.73
C GLN A 191 -1.09 -0.70 24.14
N ASP A 192 -0.74 -1.95 24.47
CA ASP A 192 0.36 -2.67 23.84
C ASP A 192 0.04 -2.99 22.36
N ASP A 193 -1.19 -3.39 22.03
CA ASP A 193 -1.62 -3.59 20.63
C ASP A 193 -1.45 -2.31 19.80
N VAL A 194 -1.81 -1.14 20.32
CA VAL A 194 -1.54 0.16 19.67
C VAL A 194 -0.03 0.39 19.52
N ALA A 195 0.77 0.09 20.55
CA ALA A 195 2.22 0.23 20.48
C ALA A 195 2.80 -0.64 19.36
N ASN A 196 2.38 -1.90 19.23
CA ASN A 196 2.79 -2.83 18.18
C ASN A 196 2.46 -2.30 16.77
N VAL A 197 1.28 -1.70 16.60
CA VAL A 197 0.90 -1.02 15.34
C VAL A 197 1.81 0.17 15.08
N LEU A 198 2.08 1.01 16.09
CA LEU A 198 2.96 2.17 15.96
C LEU A 198 4.41 1.79 15.63
N GLU A 199 4.94 0.70 16.19
CA GLU A 199 6.26 0.17 15.84
C GLU A 199 6.34 -0.21 14.36
N SER A 200 5.37 -1.01 13.89
CA SER A 200 5.26 -1.42 12.49
C SER A 200 5.18 -0.21 11.57
N VAL A 201 4.31 0.75 11.89
CA VAL A 201 4.14 1.99 11.13
C VAL A 201 5.41 2.83 11.13
N ALA A 202 6.06 2.99 12.29
CA ALA A 202 7.27 3.79 12.39
C ALA A 202 8.41 3.18 11.56
N ILE A 203 8.59 1.85 11.60
CA ILE A 203 9.59 1.16 10.78
C ILE A 203 9.32 1.34 9.28
N LYS A 204 8.07 1.21 8.85
CA LYS A 204 7.68 1.46 7.45
C LYS A 204 7.85 2.93 7.05
N HIS A 205 7.57 3.86 7.97
CA HIS A 205 7.56 5.30 7.73
C HIS A 205 8.94 5.98 7.88
N ASP A 206 9.88 5.40 8.65
CA ASP A 206 11.24 5.91 8.85
C ASP A 206 12.15 5.77 7.64
N GLY A 207 11.71 5.00 6.63
CA GLY A 207 12.51 4.66 5.46
C GLY A 207 13.28 5.86 4.89
N SER A 208 14.56 5.93 5.28
CA SER A 208 15.69 6.45 4.51
C SER A 208 15.36 6.47 3.02
N MET A 209 15.58 7.57 2.28
CA MET A 209 15.43 7.67 0.82
C MET A 209 15.28 6.29 0.16
N ASP A 210 14.01 5.96 -0.03
CA ASP A 210 13.39 4.65 0.10
C ASP A 210 13.95 3.66 -0.92
N GLY A 211 14.51 2.53 -0.48
CA GLY A 211 14.97 1.46 -1.38
C GLY A 211 13.85 1.01 -2.33
N SER A 212 12.58 1.09 -1.88
CA SER A 212 11.41 0.84 -2.72
C SER A 212 11.19 1.94 -3.75
N LEU A 213 11.24 3.23 -3.36
CA LEU A 213 11.13 4.34 -4.31
C LEU A 213 12.28 4.38 -5.31
N VAL A 214 13.51 4.18 -4.87
CA VAL A 214 14.70 4.06 -5.74
C VAL A 214 14.51 2.88 -6.69
N PHE A 215 14.02 1.74 -6.20
CA PHE A 215 13.75 0.58 -7.03
C PHE A 215 12.64 0.83 -8.06
N VAL A 216 11.56 1.51 -7.69
CA VAL A 216 10.50 1.93 -8.61
C VAL A 216 11.03 2.93 -9.63
N ILE A 217 11.84 3.92 -9.22
CA ILE A 217 12.49 4.86 -10.13
C ILE A 217 13.39 4.11 -11.11
N VAL A 218 14.14 3.10 -10.66
CA VAL A 218 14.95 2.22 -11.51
C VAL A 218 14.06 1.46 -12.49
N ILE A 219 12.96 0.85 -12.04
CA ILE A 219 12.01 0.15 -12.91
C ILE A 219 11.44 1.09 -13.97
N VAL A 220 11.03 2.29 -13.59
CA VAL A 220 10.53 3.31 -14.52
C VAL A 220 11.62 3.71 -15.51
N GLY A 221 12.86 3.92 -15.06
CA GLY A 221 13.99 4.21 -15.93
C GLY A 221 14.29 3.08 -16.93
N VAL A 222 14.22 1.83 -16.48
CA VAL A 222 14.40 0.65 -17.34
C VAL A 222 13.22 0.50 -18.31
N ALA A 223 11.98 0.75 -17.88
CA ALA A 223 10.80 0.73 -18.74
C ALA A 223 10.89 1.80 -19.85
N LEU A 224 11.30 3.03 -19.51
CA LEU A 224 11.55 4.09 -20.49
C LEU A 224 12.68 3.72 -21.46
N THR A 225 13.71 3.02 -20.98
CA THR A 225 14.79 2.52 -21.83
C THR A 225 14.28 1.46 -22.81
N PHE A 226 13.45 0.53 -22.35
CA PHE A 226 12.78 -0.45 -23.21
C PHE A 226 11.90 0.23 -24.25
N ASP A 227 11.06 1.21 -23.86
CA ASP A 227 10.19 1.95 -24.78
C ASP A 227 10.99 2.70 -25.85
N PHE A 228 12.14 3.27 -25.48
CA PHE A 228 13.05 3.91 -26.44
C PHE A 228 13.61 2.91 -27.45
N ILE A 229 14.07 1.73 -26.99
CA ILE A 229 14.59 0.66 -27.85
C ILE A 229 13.48 0.16 -28.79
N ASN A 230 12.29 -0.11 -28.25
CA ASN A 230 11.13 -0.51 -29.04
C ASN A 230 10.80 0.54 -30.13
N GLY A 231 10.77 1.82 -29.77
CA GLY A 231 10.53 2.91 -30.71
C GLY A 231 11.59 3.01 -31.81
N PHE A 232 12.86 2.73 -31.50
CA PHE A 232 13.93 2.65 -32.48
C PHE A 232 13.72 1.50 -33.50
N HIS A 233 13.35 0.31 -33.03
CA HIS A 233 13.02 -0.82 -33.91
C HIS A 233 11.81 -0.54 -34.80
N ASP A 234 10.73 0.02 -34.24
CA ASP A 234 9.51 0.34 -34.99
C ASP A 234 9.73 1.45 -36.02
N ALA A 235 10.51 2.48 -35.67
CA ALA A 235 10.87 3.55 -36.59
C ALA A 235 11.64 3.00 -37.80
N ALA A 236 12.64 2.14 -37.57
CA ALA A 236 13.41 1.51 -38.64
C ALA A 236 12.52 0.69 -39.59
N ASN A 237 11.61 -0.13 -39.04
CA ASN A 237 10.66 -0.93 -39.82
C ASN A 237 9.71 -0.05 -40.65
N SER A 238 9.25 1.07 -40.08
CA SER A 238 8.27 1.96 -40.72
C SER A 238 8.85 2.79 -41.87
N ILE A 239 10.14 3.12 -41.82
CA ILE A 239 10.78 4.00 -42.81
C ILE A 239 11.55 3.24 -43.90
N ALA A 240 11.86 1.96 -43.68
CA ALA A 240 12.74 1.18 -44.54
C ALA A 240 12.33 1.23 -46.02
N THR A 241 11.04 1.11 -46.31
CA THR A 241 10.50 1.15 -47.69
C THR A 241 10.63 2.53 -48.32
N VAL A 242 10.23 3.59 -47.60
CA VAL A 242 10.19 4.97 -48.10
C VAL A 242 11.60 5.54 -48.31
N VAL A 243 12.55 5.18 -47.45
CA VAL A 243 13.96 5.56 -47.58
C VAL A 243 14.65 4.74 -48.68
N SER A 244 14.39 3.43 -48.77
CA SER A 244 14.96 2.57 -49.83
C SER A 244 14.51 2.99 -51.23
N THR A 245 13.24 3.39 -51.36
CA THR A 245 12.67 3.94 -52.61
C THR A 245 13.05 5.40 -52.87
N ARG A 246 13.80 6.04 -51.97
CA ARG A 246 14.25 7.45 -52.04
C ARG A 246 13.10 8.45 -52.16
N VAL A 247 11.90 8.09 -51.70
CA VAL A 247 10.73 8.98 -51.70
C VAL A 247 10.88 10.08 -50.66
N LEU A 248 11.49 9.77 -49.50
CA LEU A 248 11.85 10.74 -48.47
C LEU A 248 13.34 10.62 -48.10
N SER A 249 13.93 11.73 -47.66
CA SER A 249 15.25 11.69 -47.03
C SER A 249 15.17 11.00 -45.66
N PRO A 250 16.26 10.34 -45.19
CA PRO A 250 16.24 9.60 -43.93
C PRO A 250 15.77 10.44 -42.73
N ALA A 251 16.20 11.70 -42.63
CA ALA A 251 15.83 12.60 -41.54
C ALA A 251 14.32 12.91 -41.55
N VAL A 252 13.74 13.17 -42.72
CA VAL A 252 12.30 13.46 -42.84
C VAL A 252 11.49 12.20 -42.55
N ALA A 253 11.94 11.04 -43.01
CA ALA A 253 11.25 9.77 -42.73
C ALA A 253 11.22 9.46 -41.23
N VAL A 254 12.31 9.69 -40.50
CA VAL A 254 12.37 9.50 -39.04
C VAL A 254 11.44 10.48 -38.32
N LEU A 255 11.43 11.76 -38.69
CA LEU A 255 10.51 12.76 -38.12
C LEU A 255 9.05 12.38 -38.36
N TRP A 256 8.75 11.88 -39.56
CA TRP A 256 7.41 11.42 -39.93
C TRP A 256 6.97 10.21 -39.09
N ALA A 257 7.84 9.21 -38.95
CA ALA A 257 7.57 8.04 -38.10
C ALA A 257 7.36 8.43 -36.63
N ALA A 258 8.20 9.32 -36.09
CA ALA A 258 8.08 9.81 -34.72
C ALA A 258 6.75 10.55 -34.50
N PHE A 259 6.34 11.43 -35.42
CA PHE A 259 5.09 12.18 -35.34
C PHE A 259 3.87 11.24 -35.29
N PHE A 260 3.77 10.27 -36.21
CA PHE A 260 2.63 9.35 -36.23
C PHE A 260 2.63 8.37 -35.06
N ASN A 261 3.78 7.88 -34.62
CA ASN A 261 3.87 7.05 -33.42
C ASN A 261 3.40 7.81 -32.16
N PHE A 262 3.76 9.09 -32.05
CA PHE A 262 3.29 9.94 -30.95
C PHE A 262 1.77 10.15 -31.01
N VAL A 263 1.21 10.51 -32.18
CA VAL A 263 -0.25 10.70 -32.35
C VAL A 263 -1.03 9.41 -32.09
N ALA A 264 -0.52 8.27 -32.56
CA ALA A 264 -1.15 6.95 -32.36
C ALA A 264 -1.32 6.61 -30.87
N ALA A 265 -0.34 6.97 -30.02
CA ALA A 265 -0.40 6.71 -28.59
C ALA A 265 -1.63 7.37 -27.90
N PHE A 266 -2.08 8.55 -28.36
CA PHE A 266 -3.23 9.25 -27.79
C PHE A 266 -4.57 8.89 -28.45
N THR A 267 -4.55 8.31 -29.65
CA THR A 267 -5.76 8.08 -30.46
C THR A 267 -6.21 6.62 -30.48
N ILE A 268 -5.28 5.67 -30.43
CA ILE A 268 -5.57 4.23 -30.57
C ILE A 268 -5.65 3.53 -29.19
N GLY A 269 -5.20 4.21 -28.12
CA GLY A 269 -5.31 3.73 -26.74
C GLY A 269 -4.40 2.54 -26.40
N THR A 270 -4.60 1.94 -25.22
CA THR A 270 -3.68 0.93 -24.63
C THR A 270 -4.09 -0.52 -24.90
N ALA A 271 -4.78 -0.79 -26.01
CA ALA A 271 -5.32 -2.12 -26.30
C ALA A 271 -4.22 -3.21 -26.35
N VAL A 272 -3.06 -2.90 -26.98
CA VAL A 272 -1.91 -3.81 -27.05
C VAL A 272 -1.34 -4.11 -25.66
N ALA A 273 -1.20 -3.08 -24.80
CA ALA A 273 -0.73 -3.26 -23.42
C ALA A 273 -1.66 -4.16 -22.59
N LYS A 274 -2.98 -4.08 -22.81
CA LYS A 274 -3.95 -4.99 -22.16
C LYS A 274 -3.82 -6.44 -22.63
N THR A 275 -3.44 -6.66 -23.88
CA THR A 275 -3.20 -8.01 -24.43
C THR A 275 -1.90 -8.63 -23.91
N VAL A 276 -0.88 -7.81 -23.63
CA VAL A 276 0.41 -8.25 -23.08
C VAL A 276 0.36 -8.51 -21.56
N SER A 277 -0.57 -7.87 -20.82
CA SER A 277 -0.59 -7.94 -19.35
C SER A 277 -1.60 -8.93 -18.74
N ARG A 278 -2.67 -9.31 -19.44
CA ARG A 278 -3.77 -10.09 -18.83
C ARG A 278 -3.72 -11.58 -19.16
N GLY A 279 -3.70 -12.40 -18.12
CA GLY A 279 -3.98 -13.84 -18.21
C GLY A 279 -2.81 -14.73 -18.67
N LEU A 280 -1.57 -14.24 -18.61
CA LEU A 280 -0.37 -15.00 -19.01
C LEU A 280 0.42 -15.56 -17.82
N VAL A 281 0.44 -14.82 -16.71
CA VAL A 281 1.15 -15.13 -15.46
C VAL A 281 0.17 -14.97 -14.32
N ASP A 282 0.28 -15.83 -13.31
CA ASP A 282 -0.54 -15.76 -12.10
C ASP A 282 -0.31 -14.42 -11.36
N PRO A 283 -1.37 -13.66 -11.02
CA PRO A 283 -1.25 -12.38 -10.32
C PRO A 283 -0.42 -12.43 -9.02
N SER A 284 -0.43 -13.57 -8.31
CA SER A 284 0.33 -13.76 -7.06
C SER A 284 1.86 -13.72 -7.27
N VAL A 285 2.32 -14.00 -8.48
CA VAL A 285 3.75 -14.05 -8.82
C VAL A 285 4.26 -12.68 -9.27
N ILE A 286 3.38 -11.77 -9.70
CA ILE A 286 3.73 -10.46 -10.25
C ILE A 286 4.27 -9.56 -9.12
N THR A 287 5.57 -9.31 -9.17
CA THR A 287 6.26 -8.42 -8.22
C THR A 287 7.17 -7.47 -8.96
N PRO A 288 7.54 -6.32 -8.37
CA PRO A 288 8.44 -5.35 -8.98
C PRO A 288 9.74 -5.97 -9.53
N THR A 289 10.31 -6.96 -8.84
CA THR A 289 11.50 -7.71 -9.30
C THR A 289 11.25 -8.55 -10.54
N VAL A 290 10.06 -9.15 -10.67
CA VAL A 290 9.65 -9.91 -11.88
C VAL A 290 9.48 -8.96 -13.07
N VAL A 291 8.86 -7.80 -12.85
CA VAL A 291 8.70 -6.77 -13.88
C VAL A 291 10.07 -6.26 -14.35
N LEU A 292 10.97 -5.95 -13.41
CA LEU A 292 12.34 -5.52 -13.74
C LEU A 292 13.09 -6.58 -14.55
N SER A 293 13.03 -7.84 -14.11
CA SER A 293 13.71 -8.95 -14.80
C SER A 293 13.13 -9.20 -16.19
N ALA A 294 11.82 -9.07 -16.35
CA ALA A 294 11.14 -9.19 -17.64
C ALA A 294 11.59 -8.11 -18.63
N LEU A 295 11.64 -6.85 -18.18
CA LEU A 295 12.11 -5.72 -18.98
C LEU A 295 13.59 -5.88 -19.37
N LEU A 296 14.44 -6.27 -18.43
CA LEU A 296 15.86 -6.50 -18.71
C LEU A 296 16.06 -7.65 -19.72
N GLY A 297 15.32 -8.75 -19.56
CA GLY A 297 15.36 -9.86 -20.52
C GLY A 297 14.93 -9.43 -21.92
N ALA A 298 13.87 -8.62 -22.03
CA ALA A 298 13.39 -8.07 -23.28
C ALA A 298 14.42 -7.14 -23.94
N ILE A 299 14.99 -6.21 -23.17
CA ILE A 299 16.05 -5.28 -23.63
C ILE A 299 17.26 -6.05 -24.16
N VAL A 300 17.73 -7.05 -23.40
CA VAL A 300 18.88 -7.86 -23.80
C VAL A 300 18.60 -8.59 -25.11
N TRP A 301 17.40 -9.15 -25.28
CA TRP A 301 17.00 -9.83 -26.50
C TRP A 301 16.89 -8.89 -27.70
N ASP A 302 16.30 -7.70 -27.52
CA ASP A 302 16.17 -6.70 -28.59
C ASP A 302 17.54 -6.19 -29.04
N LEU A 303 18.44 -5.89 -28.11
CA LEU A 303 19.81 -5.49 -28.44
C LEU A 303 20.60 -6.61 -29.13
N ALA A 304 20.42 -7.87 -28.69
CA ALA A 304 21.08 -9.01 -29.31
C ALA A 304 20.60 -9.24 -30.75
N THR A 305 19.29 -9.21 -30.98
CA THR A 305 18.71 -9.38 -32.31
C THR A 305 19.06 -8.23 -33.24
N TRP A 306 19.09 -6.99 -32.72
CA TRP A 306 19.60 -5.83 -33.45
C TRP A 306 21.06 -6.02 -33.89
N TRP A 307 21.93 -6.42 -32.97
CA TRP A 307 23.35 -6.65 -33.25
C TRP A 307 23.57 -7.74 -34.31
N LEU A 308 22.73 -8.77 -34.30
CA LEU A 308 22.77 -9.88 -35.25
C LEU A 308 22.01 -9.59 -36.57
N GLY A 309 21.34 -8.44 -36.68
CA GLY A 309 20.52 -8.10 -37.85
C GLY A 309 19.30 -8.99 -38.04
N LEU A 310 18.80 -9.62 -36.98
CA LEU A 310 17.62 -10.48 -37.02
C LEU A 310 16.34 -9.64 -36.86
N PRO A 311 15.27 -9.92 -37.64
CA PRO A 311 13.99 -9.28 -37.41
C PRO A 311 13.44 -9.71 -36.04
N SER A 312 13.14 -8.73 -35.17
CA SER A 312 12.62 -8.96 -33.82
C SER A 312 11.36 -8.13 -33.58
N SER A 313 10.52 -8.62 -32.67
CA SER A 313 9.34 -7.92 -32.15
C SER A 313 9.54 -7.69 -30.66
N SER A 314 9.70 -6.44 -30.24
CA SER A 314 9.88 -6.08 -28.83
C SER A 314 8.68 -6.47 -27.96
N SER A 315 7.46 -6.46 -28.51
CA SER A 315 6.28 -6.99 -27.81
C SER A 315 6.44 -8.48 -27.46
N HIS A 316 6.99 -9.29 -28.37
CA HIS A 316 7.25 -10.72 -28.10
C HIS A 316 8.48 -10.92 -27.21
N ALA A 317 9.49 -10.07 -27.34
CA ALA A 317 10.65 -10.06 -26.43
C ALA A 317 10.19 -9.80 -24.98
N LEU A 318 9.27 -8.85 -24.78
CA LEU A 318 8.67 -8.56 -23.48
C LEU A 318 7.85 -9.73 -22.94
N LEU A 319 7.04 -10.37 -23.77
CA LEU A 319 6.31 -11.58 -23.40
C LEU A 319 7.26 -12.71 -22.99
N GLY A 320 8.33 -12.95 -23.77
CA GLY A 320 9.34 -13.95 -23.46
C GLY A 320 10.09 -13.66 -22.15
N GLY A 321 10.51 -12.41 -21.95
CA GLY A 321 11.11 -11.95 -20.70
C GLY A 321 10.16 -12.11 -19.50
N TYR A 322 8.88 -11.80 -19.68
CA TYR A 322 7.84 -11.96 -18.66
C TYR A 322 7.60 -13.42 -18.28
N ALA A 323 7.53 -14.32 -19.27
CA ALA A 323 7.46 -15.76 -19.04
C ALA A 323 8.70 -16.29 -18.31
N GLY A 324 9.89 -15.89 -18.74
CA GLY A 324 11.15 -16.31 -18.13
C GLY A 324 11.28 -15.85 -16.68
N ALA A 325 10.92 -14.59 -16.39
CA ALA A 325 10.93 -14.05 -15.03
C ALA A 325 9.92 -14.75 -14.12
N ALA A 326 8.71 -15.05 -14.62
CA ALA A 326 7.70 -15.80 -13.87
C ALA A 326 8.14 -17.25 -13.62
N LEU A 327 8.71 -17.92 -14.63
CA LEU A 327 9.24 -19.28 -14.53
C LEU A 327 10.38 -19.37 -13.50
N ALA A 328 11.28 -18.38 -13.49
CA ALA A 328 12.37 -18.33 -12.53
C ALA A 328 11.88 -18.15 -11.09
N LYS A 329 10.77 -17.43 -10.87
CA LYS A 329 10.24 -17.15 -9.54
C LYS A 329 9.34 -18.27 -8.98
N ALA A 330 8.45 -18.83 -9.81
CA ALA A 330 7.37 -19.72 -9.35
C ALA A 330 7.32 -21.06 -10.11
N GLY A 331 8.29 -21.32 -11.00
CA GLY A 331 8.26 -22.50 -11.87
C GLY A 331 7.08 -22.47 -12.84
N ILE A 332 6.73 -23.64 -13.38
CA ILE A 332 5.65 -23.78 -14.37
C ILE A 332 4.28 -23.36 -13.77
N GLY A 333 4.11 -23.50 -12.45
CA GLY A 333 2.88 -23.12 -11.74
C GLY A 333 2.59 -21.62 -11.77
N GLY A 334 3.57 -20.76 -12.06
CA GLY A 334 3.35 -19.32 -12.24
C GLY A 334 2.80 -18.93 -13.61
N LEU A 335 2.74 -19.85 -14.58
CA LEU A 335 2.30 -19.58 -15.95
C LEU A 335 0.88 -20.08 -16.20
N ILE A 336 0.05 -19.21 -16.79
CA ILE A 336 -1.32 -19.57 -17.20
C ILE A 336 -1.26 -20.08 -18.63
N LEU A 337 -1.04 -21.39 -18.81
CA LEU A 337 -0.82 -22.02 -20.12
C LEU A 337 -1.91 -21.72 -21.17
N SER A 338 -3.17 -21.59 -20.74
CA SER A 338 -4.29 -21.25 -21.63
C SER A 338 -4.17 -19.84 -22.23
N GLY A 339 -3.53 -18.91 -21.52
CA GLY A 339 -3.28 -17.55 -22.01
C GLY A 339 -2.25 -17.49 -23.14
N TRP A 340 -1.29 -18.41 -23.15
CA TRP A 340 -0.17 -18.42 -24.09
C TRP A 340 -0.53 -18.92 -25.50
N ILE A 341 -1.68 -19.58 -25.67
CA ILE A 341 -2.12 -20.12 -26.97
C ILE A 341 -2.20 -19.01 -28.03
N LYS A 342 -2.79 -17.86 -27.69
CA LYS A 342 -3.00 -16.76 -28.66
C LYS A 342 -1.67 -16.09 -29.07
N PRO A 343 -0.78 -15.66 -28.15
CA PRO A 343 0.51 -15.09 -28.54
C PRO A 343 1.37 -16.05 -29.37
N ILE A 344 1.44 -17.33 -28.99
CA ILE A 344 2.25 -18.32 -29.70
C ILE A 344 1.69 -18.56 -31.11
N ALA A 345 0.37 -18.68 -31.25
CA ALA A 345 -0.27 -18.83 -32.55
C ALA A 345 -0.03 -17.61 -33.46
N ALA A 346 -0.03 -16.39 -32.88
CA ALA A 346 0.17 -15.15 -33.63
C ALA A 346 1.55 -15.06 -34.31
N ILE A 347 2.59 -15.69 -33.74
CA ILE A 347 3.95 -15.73 -34.33
C ILE A 347 3.94 -16.38 -35.72
N VAL A 348 3.11 -17.40 -35.92
CA VAL A 348 3.02 -18.13 -37.19
C VAL A 348 1.90 -17.57 -38.08
N ILE A 349 0.75 -17.25 -37.48
CA ILE A 349 -0.43 -16.82 -38.23
C ILE A 349 -0.23 -15.43 -38.84
N SER A 350 0.40 -14.49 -38.12
CA SER A 350 0.50 -13.11 -38.58
C SER A 350 1.39 -12.92 -39.82
N PRO A 351 2.57 -13.54 -39.97
CA PRO A 351 3.35 -13.41 -41.20
C PRO A 351 2.66 -14.08 -42.39
N VAL A 352 1.99 -15.22 -42.18
CA VAL A 352 1.25 -15.94 -43.23
C VAL A 352 0.09 -15.08 -43.74
N LEU A 353 -0.72 -14.52 -42.83
CA LEU A 353 -1.82 -13.62 -43.21
C LEU A 353 -1.29 -12.36 -43.90
N GLY A 354 -0.20 -11.76 -43.40
CA GLY A 354 0.43 -10.60 -44.02
C GLY A 354 0.90 -10.89 -45.44
N MET A 355 1.52 -12.05 -45.68
CA MET A 355 1.94 -12.50 -47.00
C MET A 355 0.76 -12.70 -47.95
N ILE A 356 -0.32 -13.35 -47.49
CA ILE A 356 -1.53 -13.58 -48.29
C ILE A 356 -2.19 -12.24 -48.66
N LEU A 357 -2.36 -11.34 -47.69
CA LEU A 357 -2.94 -10.01 -47.90
C LEU A 357 -2.10 -9.16 -48.85
N ALA A 358 -0.77 -9.17 -48.69
CA ALA A 358 0.14 -8.46 -49.58
C ALA A 358 0.06 -8.99 -51.01
N LEU A 359 -0.02 -10.32 -51.20
CA LEU A 359 -0.19 -10.94 -52.51
C LEU A 359 -1.52 -10.54 -53.17
N ILE A 360 -2.62 -10.59 -52.41
CA ILE A 360 -3.94 -10.18 -52.88
C ILE A 360 -3.89 -8.71 -53.32
N LEU A 361 -3.36 -7.83 -52.47
CA LEU A 361 -3.25 -6.40 -52.77
C LEU A 361 -2.41 -6.14 -54.03
N TYR A 362 -1.27 -6.82 -54.16
CA TYR A 362 -0.40 -6.72 -55.33
C TYR A 362 -1.13 -7.14 -56.61
N VAL A 363 -1.80 -8.29 -56.59
CA VAL A 363 -2.58 -8.78 -57.74
C VAL A 363 -3.70 -7.79 -58.07
N SER A 364 -4.47 -7.33 -57.09
CA SER A 364 -5.54 -6.36 -57.30
C SER A 364 -5.05 -5.05 -57.92
N LEU A 365 -3.96 -4.48 -57.39
CA LEU A 365 -3.36 -3.26 -57.94
C LEU A 365 -2.83 -3.48 -59.36
N SER A 366 -2.14 -4.61 -59.60
CA SER A 366 -1.60 -4.92 -60.93
C SER A 366 -2.70 -5.01 -61.99
N TRP A 367 -3.86 -5.60 -61.66
CA TRP A 367 -5.02 -5.69 -62.55
C TRP A 367 -5.70 -4.34 -62.76
N LEU A 368 -5.79 -3.51 -61.71
CA LEU A 368 -6.39 -2.19 -61.77
C LEU A 368 -5.61 -1.23 -62.68
N PHE A 369 -4.27 -1.27 -62.59
CA PHE A 369 -3.38 -0.40 -63.35
C PHE A 369 -2.88 -1.01 -64.67
N GLN A 370 -3.25 -2.25 -64.99
CA GLN A 370 -2.83 -2.93 -66.23
C GLN A 370 -3.27 -2.19 -67.51
N LYS A 371 -4.34 -1.39 -67.45
CA LYS A 371 -4.89 -0.64 -68.59
C LYS A 371 -4.58 0.87 -68.57
N GLY A 372 -3.71 1.33 -67.66
CA GLY A 372 -3.30 2.73 -67.59
C GLY A 372 -2.33 3.10 -68.72
N PRO A 373 -2.31 4.38 -69.18
CA PRO A 373 -1.32 4.83 -70.15
C PRO A 373 0.10 4.65 -69.59
N ALA A 374 1.04 4.23 -70.43
CA ALA A 374 2.42 4.00 -70.04
C ALA A 374 3.00 5.28 -69.39
N PRO A 375 3.65 5.19 -68.21
CA PRO A 375 4.24 6.35 -67.59
C PRO A 375 5.34 6.91 -68.49
N THR A 376 5.25 8.20 -68.82
CA THR A 376 6.37 8.94 -69.42
C THR A 376 7.50 9.00 -68.40
N LEU A 377 8.49 8.13 -68.56
CA LEU A 377 9.75 8.19 -67.84
C LEU A 377 10.49 9.47 -68.30
N ASN A 378 10.30 10.56 -67.56
CA ASN A 378 11.20 11.71 -67.65
C ASN A 378 12.54 11.28 -67.04
N LEU A 379 13.45 10.82 -67.89
CA LEU A 379 14.87 10.68 -67.59
C LEU A 379 15.43 12.09 -67.41
N LEU A 380 15.55 12.53 -66.16
CA LEU A 380 16.37 13.68 -65.75
C LEU A 380 17.60 13.17 -65.00
#